data_AF-A0A662I8S8-F1
#
_entry.id   AF-A0A662I8S8-F1
#
_cell.length_a   1.000
_cell.length_b   1.000
_cell.length_c   1.000
_cell.angle_alpha   90.00
_cell.angle_beta   90.00
_cell.angle_gamma   90.00
#
_symmetry.space_group_name_H-M   'P 1'
#
loop_
_entity.id
_entity.type
_entity.pdbx_description
1 polymer ?
#
loop_
_entity_poly.entity_id
_entity_poly.type
_entity_poly.pdbx_seq_one_letter_code
_entity_poly.pdbx_strand_id
1 'polypeptide(L)'
;MALYSWPVPESLPRAIAPPASMTFEKDARDVKLRINRAARPPSSLVSRSPPLEFSLPIEGGLIRSPTTLKAFIADSRRAGYDSLYVMAGERLYSVEKGSWSEWMRVVLNTDYGPLECLFRVKLLEVTPDGSRVRIYRSEVLNPKGWTRPEGLGEEFILNSLISLETEEEVPYIIFGREAKYVERYVREARSLAAIAAYMKRRIGWQVCFLHYHVLDGIHHRFAAAYEGMPDASGEERERAQEAIRRAYQTIDQLVGELVEKCASEETVVVVVSDHGAVPAWKVVNVAAALVREGLLSYRWDSSLGKYVVDWRKTLAFPYYEPPYVWVNLKGREPHGVVSPSE
;
A
#
# COMPACT_ATOMS: atom_id res chain seq x y z
N MET A 1 -21.45 -9.57 -9.18
CA MET A 1 -20.48 -9.09 -8.16
C MET A 1 -19.38 -10.13 -8.03
N ALA A 2 -18.26 -9.91 -8.71
CA ALA A 2 -17.07 -10.76 -8.68
C ALA A 2 -15.80 -9.90 -8.86
N LEU A 3 -15.88 -8.62 -8.46
CA LEU A 3 -14.89 -7.60 -8.77
C LEU A 3 -13.86 -7.36 -7.65
N TYR A 4 -14.01 -8.03 -6.50
CA TYR A 4 -13.04 -7.94 -5.39
C TYR A 4 -12.31 -9.26 -5.08
N SER A 5 -12.75 -10.39 -5.65
CA SER A 5 -12.22 -11.73 -5.34
C SER A 5 -11.25 -12.29 -6.38
N TRP A 6 -11.13 -11.65 -7.55
CA TRP A 6 -10.28 -12.11 -8.65
C TRP A 6 -9.34 -10.98 -9.08
N PRO A 7 -8.01 -11.20 -9.12
CA PRO A 7 -7.12 -10.26 -9.79
C PRO A 7 -7.61 -10.14 -11.24
N VAL A 8 -7.99 -8.94 -11.66
CA VAL A 8 -8.28 -8.69 -13.07
C VAL A 8 -6.96 -8.96 -13.81
N PRO A 9 -6.90 -9.93 -14.74
CA PRO A 9 -5.62 -10.41 -15.30
C PRO A 9 -4.74 -9.30 -15.91
N GLU A 10 -5.35 -8.17 -16.28
CA GLU A 10 -4.71 -7.01 -16.89
C GLU A 10 -4.45 -5.86 -15.92
N SER A 11 -4.98 -5.90 -14.68
CA SER A 11 -4.76 -4.82 -13.72
C SER A 11 -3.35 -4.95 -13.12
N LEU A 12 -2.54 -3.93 -13.34
CA LEU A 12 -1.21 -3.85 -12.75
C LEU A 12 -1.31 -3.13 -11.40
N PRO A 13 -0.53 -3.57 -10.39
CA PRO A 13 -0.55 -2.94 -9.07
C PRO A 13 -0.04 -1.50 -9.17
N ARG A 14 -0.69 -0.55 -8.48
CA ARG A 14 -0.22 0.84 -8.38
C ARG A 14 1.13 0.93 -7.64
N ALA A 15 1.28 0.18 -6.54
CA ALA A 15 2.49 0.19 -5.72
C ALA A 15 3.26 -1.14 -5.92
N ILE A 16 4.52 -1.03 -6.30
CA ILE A 16 5.44 -2.15 -6.55
C ILE A 16 6.25 -2.47 -5.29
N ALA A 17 6.71 -1.45 -4.57
CA ALA A 17 7.45 -1.61 -3.33
C ALA A 17 7.03 -0.54 -2.30
N PRO A 18 6.94 -0.90 -1.00
CA PRO A 18 6.60 0.04 0.07
C PRO A 18 7.66 1.15 0.17
N PRO A 19 7.42 2.26 0.90
CA PRO A 19 8.48 3.22 1.17
C PRO A 19 9.55 2.61 2.10
N ALA A 20 10.77 3.14 2.06
CA ALA A 20 11.89 2.63 2.85
C ALA A 20 12.78 3.74 3.39
N SER A 21 13.15 3.65 4.67
CA SER A 21 14.20 4.48 5.28
C SER A 21 15.48 3.66 5.36
N MET A 22 16.58 4.23 4.89
CA MET A 22 17.89 3.56 4.79
C MET A 22 18.96 4.45 5.40
N THR A 23 19.89 3.83 6.16
CA THR A 23 21.04 4.49 6.74
C THR A 23 22.31 3.87 6.18
N PHE A 24 23.22 4.72 5.70
CA PHE A 24 24.51 4.36 5.16
C PHE A 24 25.60 4.95 6.04
N GLU A 25 26.67 4.19 6.27
CA GLU A 25 27.77 4.58 7.16
C GLU A 25 29.12 4.17 6.55
N LYS A 26 30.18 4.96 6.78
CA LYS A 26 31.54 4.61 6.32
C LYS A 26 32.03 3.27 6.88
N ASP A 27 31.66 2.99 8.13
CA ASP A 27 32.14 1.82 8.88
C ASP A 27 31.07 0.71 8.95
N ALA A 28 30.05 0.78 8.11
CA ALA A 28 28.98 -0.22 8.07
C ALA A 28 29.55 -1.63 7.85
N ARG A 29 29.13 -2.58 8.71
CA ARG A 29 29.52 -3.99 8.59
C ARG A 29 28.99 -4.61 7.30
N ASP A 30 27.75 -4.28 6.93
CA ASP A 30 27.19 -4.65 5.64
C ASP A 30 27.76 -3.75 4.53
N VAL A 31 28.43 -4.36 3.56
CA VAL A 31 29.02 -3.68 2.41
C VAL A 31 27.96 -2.94 1.59
N LYS A 32 26.69 -3.41 1.58
CA LYS A 32 25.59 -2.73 0.87
C LYS A 32 25.23 -1.38 1.48
N LEU A 33 25.51 -1.19 2.77
CA LEU A 33 25.22 0.04 3.50
C LEU A 33 26.46 0.94 3.65
N ARG A 34 27.56 0.62 2.97
CA ARG A 34 28.83 1.30 3.14
C ARG A 34 28.95 2.55 2.26
N ILE A 35 29.45 3.62 2.86
CA ILE A 35 29.87 4.84 2.15
C ILE A 35 31.35 4.71 1.77
N ASN A 36 31.67 4.95 0.50
CA ASN A 36 33.02 4.92 -0.03
C ASN A 36 33.39 6.25 -0.67
N ARG A 37 34.69 6.49 -0.91
CA ARG A 37 35.11 7.64 -1.73
C ARG A 37 34.71 7.39 -3.19
N ALA A 38 34.14 8.39 -3.85
CA ALA A 38 33.71 8.25 -5.24
C ALA A 38 34.92 8.01 -6.16
N ALA A 39 34.93 6.87 -6.87
CA ALA A 39 36.03 6.53 -7.77
C ALA A 39 35.94 7.30 -9.10
N ARG A 40 34.72 7.46 -9.62
CA ARG A 40 34.41 8.16 -10.89
C ARG A 40 33.08 8.90 -10.76
N PRO A 41 33.05 10.06 -10.07
CA PRO A 41 31.84 10.85 -9.96
C PRO A 41 31.41 11.38 -11.35
N PRO A 42 30.10 11.54 -11.60
CA PRO A 42 29.60 12.17 -12.83
C PRO A 42 30.19 13.58 -13.00
N SER A 43 30.51 13.98 -14.24
CA SER A 43 31.10 15.31 -14.52
C SER A 43 30.18 16.47 -14.18
N SER A 44 28.86 16.24 -14.17
CA SER A 44 27.84 17.22 -13.78
C SER A 44 27.67 17.36 -12.26
N LEU A 45 28.30 16.50 -11.46
CA LEU A 45 28.26 16.58 -9.99
C LEU A 45 29.21 17.68 -9.51
N VAL A 46 28.66 18.67 -8.81
CA VAL A 46 29.43 19.79 -8.25
C VAL A 46 29.71 19.52 -6.78
N SER A 47 31.00 19.45 -6.41
CA SER A 47 31.39 19.37 -5.00
C SER A 47 32.70 20.11 -4.70
N ARG A 48 32.76 20.71 -3.52
CA ARG A 48 33.93 21.41 -2.97
C ARG A 48 34.87 20.49 -2.18
N SER A 49 34.39 19.30 -1.83
CA SER A 49 35.16 18.21 -1.21
C SER A 49 35.11 16.96 -2.11
N PRO A 50 36.02 15.97 -1.99
CA PRO A 50 35.94 14.74 -2.77
C PRO A 50 34.58 14.04 -2.56
N PRO A 51 33.76 13.83 -3.61
CA PRO A 51 32.46 13.20 -3.43
C PRO A 51 32.57 11.80 -2.81
N LEU A 52 31.56 11.42 -2.04
CA LEU A 52 31.43 10.04 -1.54
C LEU A 52 30.31 9.33 -2.31
N GLU A 53 30.40 8.02 -2.43
CA GLU A 53 29.46 7.18 -3.17
C GLU A 53 28.95 6.00 -2.33
N PHE A 54 27.74 5.54 -2.62
CA PHE A 54 27.15 4.33 -2.06
C PHE A 54 26.10 3.77 -3.05
N SER A 55 25.69 2.53 -2.82
CA SER A 55 24.68 1.85 -3.64
C SER A 55 23.31 1.97 -2.98
N LEU A 56 22.37 2.66 -3.61
CA LEU A 56 20.99 2.79 -3.15
C LEU A 56 20.17 1.58 -3.63
N PRO A 57 19.76 0.64 -2.74
CA PRO A 57 18.99 -0.52 -3.16
C PRO A 57 17.54 -0.17 -3.48
N ILE A 58 17.03 -0.78 -4.54
CA ILE A 58 15.63 -0.77 -4.97
C ILE A 58 15.14 -2.22 -4.93
N GLU A 59 14.48 -2.56 -3.83
CA GLU A 59 14.11 -3.94 -3.49
C GLU A 59 12.83 -3.99 -2.64
N GLY A 60 12.34 -5.22 -2.41
CA GLY A 60 11.14 -5.51 -1.62
C GLY A 60 9.85 -5.46 -2.44
N GLY A 61 8.72 -5.72 -1.76
CA GLY A 61 7.40 -5.77 -2.39
C GLY A 61 7.34 -6.83 -3.49
N LEU A 62 6.95 -6.41 -4.68
CA LEU A 62 6.75 -7.23 -5.88
C LEU A 62 7.98 -7.27 -6.80
N ILE A 63 9.14 -6.76 -6.34
CA ILE A 63 10.39 -6.76 -7.09
C ILE A 63 11.06 -8.13 -6.98
N ARG A 64 11.26 -8.81 -8.12
CA ARG A 64 11.91 -10.14 -8.17
C ARG A 64 13.43 -10.08 -8.13
N SER A 65 13.99 -9.06 -8.78
CA SER A 65 15.43 -8.89 -8.92
C SER A 65 15.83 -7.53 -8.36
N PRO A 66 16.32 -7.48 -7.10
CA PRO A 66 16.84 -6.26 -6.52
C PRO A 66 17.83 -5.55 -7.45
N THR A 67 17.67 -4.24 -7.59
CA THR A 67 18.56 -3.38 -8.38
C THR A 67 19.18 -2.35 -7.47
N THR A 68 20.38 -1.87 -7.80
CA THR A 68 21.02 -0.77 -7.08
C THR A 68 21.22 0.43 -8.00
N LEU A 69 21.01 1.62 -7.46
CA LEU A 69 21.31 2.88 -8.11
C LEU A 69 22.58 3.47 -7.51
N LYS A 70 23.43 4.07 -8.33
CA LYS A 70 24.60 4.80 -7.83
C LYS A 70 24.13 6.11 -7.22
N ALA A 71 24.49 6.34 -5.97
CA ALA A 71 24.21 7.57 -5.26
C ALA A 71 25.50 8.18 -4.74
N PHE A 72 25.52 9.51 -4.63
CA PHE A 72 26.66 10.30 -4.21
C PHE A 72 26.24 11.34 -3.19
N ILE A 73 27.10 11.66 -2.24
CA ILE A 73 26.98 12.86 -1.43
C ILE A 73 28.07 13.85 -1.78
N ALA A 74 27.70 15.13 -1.79
CA ALA A 74 28.56 16.24 -2.12
C ALA A 74 28.51 17.32 -1.05
N ASP A 75 29.64 17.98 -0.87
CA ASP A 75 29.77 19.25 -0.17
C ASP A 75 29.54 20.39 -1.17
N SER A 76 28.36 21.01 -1.17
CA SER A 76 28.03 22.06 -2.14
C SER A 76 28.59 23.44 -1.74
N ARG A 77 28.79 23.67 -0.44
CA ARG A 77 29.10 25.01 0.15
C ARG A 77 30.47 25.13 0.81
N ARG A 78 31.31 24.10 0.79
CA ARG A 78 32.58 24.01 1.54
C ARG A 78 32.37 24.08 3.06
N ALA A 79 31.26 23.53 3.53
CA ALA A 79 30.86 23.54 4.94
C ALA A 79 30.53 22.11 5.47
N GLY A 80 30.89 21.09 4.68
CA GLY A 80 30.54 19.69 4.92
C GLY A 80 29.55 19.15 3.90
N TYR A 81 29.37 17.84 3.86
CA TYR A 81 28.43 17.20 2.93
C TYR A 81 26.98 17.60 3.26
N ASP A 82 26.24 18.04 2.24
CA ASP A 82 24.91 18.63 2.39
C ASP A 82 23.91 18.21 1.29
N SER A 83 24.39 17.62 0.21
CA SER A 83 23.60 17.34 -0.99
C SER A 83 23.71 15.87 -1.39
N LEU A 84 22.61 15.31 -1.87
CA LEU A 84 22.52 13.95 -2.41
C LEU A 84 22.36 14.02 -3.93
N TYR A 85 23.09 13.18 -4.65
CA TYR A 85 22.88 12.93 -6.07
C TYR A 85 22.57 11.47 -6.32
N VAL A 86 21.61 11.17 -7.18
CA VAL A 86 21.24 9.79 -7.55
C VAL A 86 21.23 9.64 -9.06
N MET A 87 21.89 8.59 -9.55
CA MET A 87 21.84 8.19 -10.95
C MET A 87 20.69 7.20 -11.16
N ALA A 88 19.70 7.59 -11.96
CA ALA A 88 18.65 6.68 -12.44
C ALA A 88 18.64 6.70 -13.97
N GLY A 89 18.92 5.54 -14.58
CA GLY A 89 19.26 5.47 -16.00
C GLY A 89 20.51 6.30 -16.30
N GLU A 90 20.42 7.19 -17.28
CA GLU A 90 21.51 8.10 -17.68
C GLU A 90 21.40 9.49 -17.04
N ARG A 91 20.35 9.76 -16.25
CA ARG A 91 20.10 11.07 -15.63
C ARG A 91 20.62 11.11 -14.19
N LEU A 92 21.29 12.22 -13.86
CA LEU A 92 21.70 12.58 -12.51
C LEU A 92 20.63 13.47 -11.87
N TYR A 93 20.14 13.08 -10.71
CA TYR A 93 19.14 13.82 -9.93
C TYR A 93 19.80 14.44 -8.71
N SER A 94 19.67 15.76 -8.54
CA SER A 94 20.16 16.48 -7.35
C SER A 94 19.05 16.59 -6.31
N VAL A 95 19.40 16.40 -5.04
CA VAL A 95 18.47 16.38 -3.91
C VAL A 95 19.07 17.17 -2.76
N GLU A 96 18.43 18.28 -2.42
CA GLU A 96 18.78 19.08 -1.25
C GLU A 96 18.26 18.41 0.03
N LYS A 97 18.98 18.59 1.14
CA LYS A 97 18.56 18.09 2.45
C LYS A 97 17.17 18.61 2.82
N GLY A 98 16.29 17.70 3.22
CA GLY A 98 14.91 18.01 3.61
C GLY A 98 13.92 18.13 2.44
N SER A 99 14.38 18.13 1.20
CA SER A 99 13.52 18.22 0.01
C SER A 99 13.43 16.89 -0.73
N TRP A 100 12.30 16.66 -1.39
CA TRP A 100 12.12 15.53 -2.28
C TRP A 100 12.83 15.77 -3.62
N SER A 101 13.49 14.75 -4.17
CA SER A 101 14.03 14.72 -5.53
C SER A 101 12.94 14.98 -6.58
N GLU A 102 13.29 15.23 -7.85
CA GLU A 102 12.32 15.00 -8.94
C GLU A 102 11.93 13.50 -9.01
N TRP A 103 10.86 13.19 -9.75
CA TRP A 103 10.47 11.80 -10.02
C TRP A 103 11.54 11.08 -10.85
N MET A 104 12.08 10.01 -10.29
CA MET A 104 13.06 9.13 -10.96
C MET A 104 12.33 8.01 -11.66
N ARG A 105 12.80 7.65 -12.87
CA ARG A 105 12.27 6.52 -13.66
C ARG A 105 13.27 5.38 -13.70
N VAL A 106 12.78 4.16 -13.47
CA VAL A 106 13.56 2.93 -13.57
C VAL A 106 12.71 1.83 -14.14
N VAL A 107 13.32 0.87 -14.85
CA VAL A 107 12.64 -0.38 -15.24
C VAL A 107 13.04 -1.45 -14.24
N LEU A 108 12.06 -2.06 -13.58
CA LEU A 108 12.28 -3.11 -12.57
C LEU A 108 11.67 -4.42 -13.04
N ASN A 109 12.36 -5.52 -12.74
CA ASN A 109 11.80 -6.86 -12.94
C ASN A 109 10.88 -7.22 -11.76
N THR A 110 9.59 -7.38 -12.02
CA THR A 110 8.56 -7.58 -10.99
C THR A 110 7.84 -8.92 -11.15
N ASP A 111 6.94 -9.23 -10.22
CA ASP A 111 6.03 -10.38 -10.35
C ASP A 111 5.12 -10.34 -11.57
N TYR A 112 4.94 -9.15 -12.15
CA TYR A 112 4.14 -8.88 -13.33
C TYR A 112 5.01 -8.66 -14.59
N GLY A 113 6.29 -9.05 -14.52
CA GLY A 113 7.28 -8.81 -15.57
C GLY A 113 8.00 -7.45 -15.44
N PRO A 114 8.74 -7.03 -16.48
CA PRO A 114 9.42 -5.73 -16.49
C PRO A 114 8.42 -4.57 -16.49
N LEU A 115 8.49 -3.69 -15.49
CA LEU A 115 7.65 -2.51 -15.37
C LEU A 115 8.50 -1.24 -15.22
N GLU A 116 8.13 -0.20 -15.97
CA GLU A 116 8.59 1.15 -15.67
C GLU A 116 7.96 1.59 -14.34
N CYS A 117 8.79 2.13 -13.46
CA CYS A 117 8.42 2.53 -12.12
C CYS A 117 8.95 3.93 -11.81
N LEU A 118 8.19 4.67 -11.01
CA LEU A 118 8.53 5.99 -10.52
C LEU A 118 8.66 6.00 -9.00
N PHE A 119 9.66 6.71 -8.50
CA PHE A 119 9.83 6.98 -7.08
C PHE A 119 10.58 8.30 -6.86
N ARG A 120 10.55 8.80 -5.63
CA ARG A 120 11.34 9.95 -5.17
C ARG A 120 12.20 9.54 -3.98
N VAL A 121 13.24 10.32 -3.71
CA VAL A 121 14.04 10.20 -2.49
C VAL A 121 14.14 11.53 -1.77
N LYS A 122 14.26 11.49 -0.46
CA LYS A 122 14.46 12.63 0.43
C LYS A 122 15.73 12.39 1.23
N LEU A 123 16.67 13.35 1.21
CA LEU A 123 17.84 13.32 2.08
C LEU A 123 17.41 13.78 3.47
N LEU A 124 17.28 12.85 4.41
CA LEU A 124 16.85 13.16 5.78
C LEU A 124 18.00 13.69 6.61
N GLU A 125 19.17 13.05 6.49
CA GLU A 125 20.33 13.37 7.31
C GLU A 125 21.62 13.10 6.54
N VAL A 126 22.61 13.95 6.77
CA VAL A 126 23.99 13.76 6.34
C VAL A 126 24.87 14.43 7.39
N THR A 127 25.88 13.71 7.88
CA THR A 127 26.87 14.30 8.78
C THR A 127 27.84 15.17 8.00
N PRO A 128 28.36 16.28 8.57
CA PRO A 128 29.26 17.19 7.85
C PRO A 128 30.51 16.52 7.26
N ASP A 129 30.99 15.44 7.88
CA ASP A 129 32.14 14.64 7.43
C ASP A 129 31.77 13.50 6.46
N GLY A 130 30.48 13.31 6.20
CA GLY A 130 29.93 12.25 5.34
C GLY A 130 30.09 10.84 5.90
N SER A 131 30.33 10.70 7.21
CA SER A 131 30.41 9.39 7.87
C SER A 131 29.07 8.66 7.94
N ARG A 132 27.95 9.40 7.95
CA ARG A 132 26.59 8.84 8.00
C ARG A 132 25.63 9.62 7.11
N VAL A 133 24.76 8.88 6.41
CA VAL A 133 23.72 9.41 5.54
C VAL A 133 22.42 8.65 5.80
N ARG A 134 21.30 9.36 5.97
CA ARG A 134 19.97 8.77 6.08
C ARG A 134 19.07 9.26 4.96
N ILE A 135 18.48 8.33 4.23
CA ILE A 135 17.66 8.59 3.04
C ILE A 135 16.30 7.94 3.23
N TYR A 136 15.26 8.64 2.80
CA TYR A 136 13.93 8.09 2.67
C TYR A 136 13.55 7.95 1.20
N ARG A 137 13.17 6.74 0.78
CA ARG A 137 12.61 6.46 -0.55
C ARG A 137 11.09 6.38 -0.42
N SER A 138 10.37 7.08 -1.29
CA SER A 138 8.91 6.94 -1.42
C SER A 138 8.52 5.53 -1.83
N GLU A 139 7.23 5.20 -1.86
CA GLU A 139 6.78 3.99 -2.59
C GLU A 139 7.33 3.97 -4.02
N VAL A 140 7.62 2.77 -4.52
CA VAL A 140 7.86 2.56 -5.95
C VAL A 140 6.50 2.39 -6.60
N LEU A 141 6.12 3.33 -7.47
CA LEU A 141 4.82 3.38 -8.11
C LEU A 141 4.93 2.93 -9.57
N ASN A 142 4.00 2.10 -10.02
CA ASN A 142 3.82 1.78 -11.43
C ASN A 142 2.80 2.79 -12.02
N PRO A 143 3.08 3.42 -13.17
CA PRO A 143 2.21 4.43 -13.75
C PRO A 143 1.02 3.88 -14.56
N LYS A 144 0.94 2.56 -14.80
CA LYS A 144 0.02 1.97 -15.78
C LYS A 144 -0.94 0.93 -15.19
N GLY A 145 -2.07 0.70 -15.84
CA GLY A 145 -2.93 -0.46 -15.57
C GLY A 145 -3.82 -0.37 -14.32
N TRP A 146 -3.94 0.79 -13.68
CA TRP A 146 -4.85 1.05 -12.55
C TRP A 146 -5.71 2.32 -12.73
N THR A 147 -5.67 2.94 -13.91
CA THR A 147 -6.52 4.09 -14.26
C THR A 147 -7.18 3.91 -15.63
N ARG A 148 -8.34 4.55 -15.81
CA ARG A 148 -9.03 4.68 -17.10
C ARG A 148 -9.48 6.15 -17.29
N PRO A 149 -9.16 6.81 -18.42
CA PRO A 149 -8.31 6.33 -19.52
C PRO A 149 -6.86 6.02 -19.10
N GLU A 150 -6.14 5.27 -19.94
CA GLU A 150 -4.71 5.01 -19.73
C GLU A 150 -3.91 6.32 -19.77
N GLY A 151 -2.81 6.39 -19.03
CA GLY A 151 -1.97 7.59 -18.90
C GLY A 151 -2.30 8.48 -17.70
N LEU A 152 -3.53 8.40 -17.14
CA LEU A 152 -3.87 9.16 -15.93
C LEU A 152 -3.01 8.76 -14.72
N GLY A 153 -2.67 7.48 -14.57
CA GLY A 153 -1.83 7.02 -13.47
C GLY A 153 -0.47 7.71 -13.45
N GLU A 154 0.18 7.80 -14.62
CA GLU A 154 1.42 8.55 -14.79
C GLU A 154 1.24 10.03 -14.47
N GLU A 155 0.18 10.63 -15.00
CA GLU A 155 -0.15 12.04 -14.79
C GLU A 155 -0.34 12.36 -13.30
N PHE A 156 -1.07 11.52 -12.56
CA PHE A 156 -1.29 11.68 -11.13
C PHE A 156 0.00 11.58 -10.33
N ILE A 157 0.88 10.65 -10.69
CA ILE A 157 2.20 10.50 -10.06
C ILE A 157 3.04 11.75 -10.32
N LEU A 158 3.20 12.16 -11.59
CA LEU A 158 4.07 13.27 -11.96
C LEU A 158 3.59 14.62 -11.39
N ASN A 159 2.27 14.83 -11.29
CA ASN A 159 1.69 15.99 -10.62
C ASN A 159 1.70 15.88 -9.08
N SER A 160 2.32 14.84 -8.52
CA SER A 160 2.44 14.59 -7.07
C SER A 160 1.08 14.54 -6.35
N LEU A 161 0.05 14.02 -7.01
CA LEU A 161 -1.29 13.84 -6.44
C LEU A 161 -1.38 12.60 -5.53
N ILE A 162 -0.39 11.70 -5.62
CA ILE A 162 -0.24 10.57 -4.70
C ILE A 162 0.60 11.02 -3.52
N SER A 163 -0.02 11.08 -2.33
CA SER A 163 0.63 11.57 -1.11
C SER A 163 1.78 10.66 -0.68
N LEU A 164 2.97 11.22 -0.53
CA LEU A 164 4.19 10.49 -0.15
C LEU A 164 4.60 10.69 1.31
N GLU A 165 4.05 11.72 1.96
CA GLU A 165 4.44 12.10 3.33
C GLU A 165 3.81 11.15 4.36
N THR A 166 4.58 10.87 5.41
CA THR A 166 4.14 10.13 6.61
C THR A 166 3.89 11.08 7.79
N GLU A 167 3.69 12.37 7.52
CA GLU A 167 3.88 13.46 8.48
C GLU A 167 2.82 13.62 9.57
N GLU A 168 1.75 12.82 9.57
CA GLU A 168 0.85 12.86 10.72
C GLU A 168 1.33 11.88 11.78
N GLU A 169 1.80 12.42 12.91
CA GLU A 169 2.08 11.66 14.12
C GLU A 169 0.86 10.78 14.42
N VAL A 170 1.00 9.50 14.12
CA VAL A 170 0.12 8.50 14.69
C VAL A 170 0.31 8.60 16.20
N PRO A 171 -0.75 8.84 16.99
CA PRO A 171 -0.63 8.94 18.43
C PRO A 171 0.12 7.73 18.97
N TYR A 172 1.03 7.94 19.92
CA TYR A 172 1.94 6.92 20.44
C TYR A 172 1.28 5.58 20.80
N ILE A 173 0.00 5.66 21.17
CA ILE A 173 -0.87 4.53 21.52
C ILE A 173 -1.03 3.56 20.33
N ILE A 174 -1.08 4.03 19.08
CA ILE A 174 -1.08 3.17 17.89
C ILE A 174 0.36 3.07 17.36
N PHE A 175 0.95 1.88 17.48
CA PHE A 175 2.32 1.61 17.02
C PHE A 175 2.38 0.37 16.11
N GLY A 176 3.55 0.10 15.54
CA GLY A 176 3.82 -1.15 14.82
C GLY A 176 3.09 -1.28 13.48
N ARG A 177 2.40 -2.41 13.27
CA ARG A 177 1.69 -2.69 12.00
C ARG A 177 0.41 -1.89 11.89
N GLU A 178 -0.22 -1.63 13.02
CA GLU A 178 -1.46 -0.88 13.16
C GLU A 178 -1.28 0.58 12.79
N ALA A 179 -0.17 1.20 13.20
CA ALA A 179 0.17 2.58 12.83
C ALA A 179 0.31 2.74 11.31
N LYS A 180 1.12 1.87 10.70
CA LYS A 180 1.32 1.84 9.24
C LYS A 180 0.01 1.61 8.47
N TYR A 181 -0.92 0.87 9.08
CA TYR A 181 -2.24 0.61 8.50
C TYR A 181 -3.09 1.88 8.49
N VAL A 182 -3.15 2.63 9.60
CA VAL A 182 -3.86 3.91 9.69
C VAL A 182 -3.22 4.99 8.80
N GLU A 183 -1.89 5.12 8.81
CA GLU A 183 -1.14 6.08 7.98
C GLU A 183 -1.42 5.89 6.49
N ARG A 184 -1.51 4.63 6.04
CA ARG A 184 -1.83 4.32 4.65
C ARG A 184 -3.18 4.89 4.24
N TYR A 185 -4.19 4.76 5.09
CA TYR A 185 -5.52 5.29 4.83
C TYR A 185 -5.51 6.82 4.79
N VAL A 186 -4.89 7.50 5.76
CA VAL A 186 -4.75 8.96 5.74
C VAL A 186 -4.12 9.45 4.42
N ARG A 187 -3.04 8.79 3.97
CA ARG A 187 -2.39 9.11 2.69
C ARG A 187 -3.31 8.89 1.49
N GLU A 188 -4.10 7.83 1.52
CA GLU A 188 -5.08 7.52 0.48
C GLU A 188 -6.18 8.59 0.41
N ALA A 189 -6.78 8.99 1.55
CA ALA A 189 -7.76 10.06 1.61
C ALA A 189 -7.24 11.36 0.97
N ARG A 190 -6.04 11.81 1.38
CA ARG A 190 -5.40 13.00 0.80
C ARG A 190 -5.18 12.87 -0.70
N SER A 191 -4.77 11.69 -1.16
CA SER A 191 -4.56 11.43 -2.59
C SER A 191 -5.89 11.47 -3.36
N LEU A 192 -6.95 10.89 -2.81
CA LEU A 192 -8.29 10.90 -3.42
C LEU A 192 -8.84 12.33 -3.53
N ALA A 193 -8.72 13.15 -2.48
CA ALA A 193 -9.12 14.56 -2.52
C ALA A 193 -8.35 15.34 -3.58
N ALA A 194 -7.01 15.16 -3.63
CA ALA A 194 -6.15 15.82 -4.61
C ALA A 194 -6.49 15.42 -6.05
N ILE A 195 -6.69 14.12 -6.30
CA ILE A 195 -7.06 13.60 -7.63
C ILE A 195 -8.44 14.11 -8.03
N ALA A 196 -9.45 14.06 -7.15
CA ALA A 196 -10.80 14.52 -7.46
C ALA A 196 -10.82 16.01 -7.83
N ALA A 197 -10.15 16.85 -7.02
CA ALA A 197 -10.04 18.28 -7.27
C ALA A 197 -9.24 18.59 -8.54
N TYR A 198 -8.15 17.87 -8.78
CA TYR A 198 -7.37 18.00 -10.00
C TYR A 198 -8.21 17.67 -11.25
N MET A 199 -8.92 16.54 -11.23
CA MET A 199 -9.76 16.13 -12.35
C MET A 199 -10.95 17.08 -12.53
N LYS A 200 -11.48 17.68 -11.46
CA LYS A 200 -12.54 18.70 -11.58
C LYS A 200 -12.05 19.88 -12.41
N ARG A 201 -10.86 20.40 -12.10
CA ARG A 201 -10.25 21.52 -12.85
C ARG A 201 -9.85 21.12 -14.26
N ARG A 202 -9.33 19.91 -14.44
CA ARG A 202 -8.79 19.46 -15.73
C ARG A 202 -9.87 19.12 -16.76
N ILE A 203 -10.89 18.36 -16.36
CA ILE A 203 -11.92 17.84 -17.28
C ILE A 203 -13.32 18.35 -16.98
N GLY A 204 -13.52 19.12 -15.91
CA GLY A 204 -14.83 19.68 -15.57
C GLY A 204 -15.89 18.63 -15.29
N TRP A 205 -15.55 17.53 -14.61
CA TRP A 205 -16.49 16.44 -14.38
C TRP A 205 -17.81 16.94 -13.77
N GLN A 206 -18.93 16.36 -14.20
CA GLN A 206 -20.28 16.72 -13.74
C GLN A 206 -20.78 15.78 -12.63
N VAL A 207 -20.32 14.52 -12.65
CA VAL A 207 -20.63 13.50 -11.64
C VAL A 207 -19.32 12.86 -11.18
N CYS A 208 -19.17 12.70 -9.87
CA CYS A 208 -18.04 12.01 -9.25
C CYS A 208 -18.55 10.92 -8.32
N PHE A 209 -18.17 9.67 -8.58
CA PHE A 209 -18.36 8.56 -7.65
C PHE A 209 -17.02 8.28 -6.99
N LEU A 210 -16.97 8.46 -5.67
CA LEU A 210 -15.78 8.21 -4.87
C LEU A 210 -16.14 7.18 -3.80
N HIS A 211 -15.41 6.08 -3.78
CA HIS A 211 -15.48 5.07 -2.74
C HIS A 211 -14.17 5.08 -1.95
N TYR A 212 -14.27 4.99 -0.63
CA TYR A 212 -13.11 4.97 0.26
C TYR A 212 -13.33 4.00 1.41
N HIS A 213 -12.44 3.02 1.52
CA HIS A 213 -12.66 1.78 2.27
C HIS A 213 -12.13 1.82 3.73
N VAL A 214 -11.80 3.00 4.26
CA VAL A 214 -11.09 3.12 5.56
C VAL A 214 -11.89 2.57 6.73
N LEU A 215 -13.18 2.88 6.82
CA LEU A 215 -13.98 2.46 7.98
C LEU A 215 -14.14 0.95 8.02
N ASP A 216 -14.31 0.30 6.86
CA ASP A 216 -14.42 -1.15 6.81
C ASP A 216 -13.13 -1.82 7.31
N GLY A 217 -11.97 -1.43 6.77
CA GLY A 217 -10.68 -1.96 7.18
C GLY A 217 -10.35 -1.69 8.65
N ILE A 218 -10.65 -0.49 9.16
CA ILE A 218 -10.44 -0.14 10.56
C ILE A 218 -11.38 -0.94 11.47
N HIS A 219 -12.66 -1.06 11.13
CA HIS A 219 -13.58 -1.85 11.95
C HIS A 219 -13.23 -3.34 11.93
N HIS A 220 -12.85 -3.91 10.79
CA HIS A 220 -12.36 -5.30 10.73
C HIS A 220 -11.18 -5.55 11.67
N ARG A 221 -10.31 -4.56 11.84
CA ARG A 221 -9.12 -4.68 12.69
C ARG A 221 -9.37 -4.40 14.17
N PHE A 222 -10.26 -3.45 14.49
CA PHE A 222 -10.38 -2.85 15.83
C PHE A 222 -11.75 -2.97 16.49
N ALA A 223 -12.84 -3.23 15.76
CA ALA A 223 -14.20 -3.20 16.33
C ALA A 223 -14.36 -4.19 17.50
N ALA A 224 -13.75 -5.37 17.40
CA ALA A 224 -13.77 -6.36 18.48
C ALA A 224 -13.20 -5.79 19.78
N ALA A 225 -12.04 -5.13 19.77
CA ALA A 225 -11.47 -4.53 20.97
C ALA A 225 -12.23 -3.27 21.43
N TYR A 226 -12.82 -2.52 20.50
CA TYR A 226 -13.58 -1.30 20.79
C TYR A 226 -14.87 -1.59 21.59
N GLU A 227 -15.68 -2.55 21.14
CA GLU A 227 -17.03 -2.77 21.70
C GLU A 227 -17.38 -4.25 21.96
N GLY A 228 -16.63 -5.21 21.42
CA GLY A 228 -17.08 -6.60 21.35
C GLY A 228 -16.45 -7.57 22.34
N MET A 229 -15.17 -7.42 22.63
CA MET A 229 -14.39 -8.45 23.31
C MET A 229 -14.46 -8.26 24.82
N PRO A 230 -15.02 -9.22 25.59
CA PRO A 230 -15.11 -9.10 27.05
C PRO A 230 -13.72 -8.95 27.69
N ASP A 231 -12.74 -9.71 27.20
CA ASP A 231 -11.41 -9.82 27.79
C ASP A 231 -10.38 -8.85 27.20
N ALA A 232 -10.81 -7.83 26.43
CA ALA A 232 -9.89 -6.82 25.92
C ALA A 232 -9.31 -5.98 27.06
N SER A 233 -7.98 -5.90 27.10
CA SER A 233 -7.25 -5.05 28.05
C SER A 233 -7.57 -3.57 27.84
N GLY A 234 -7.31 -2.75 28.86
CA GLY A 234 -7.50 -1.29 28.77
C GLY A 234 -6.71 -0.67 27.63
N GLU A 235 -5.46 -1.12 27.43
CA GLU A 235 -4.60 -0.67 26.33
C GLU A 235 -5.17 -1.04 24.95
N GLU A 236 -5.68 -2.25 24.76
CA GLU A 236 -6.32 -2.65 23.50
C GLU A 236 -7.56 -1.83 23.17
N ARG A 237 -8.36 -1.51 24.19
CA ARG A 237 -9.55 -0.66 24.05
C ARG A 237 -9.16 0.76 23.65
N GLU A 238 -8.18 1.35 24.32
CA GLU A 238 -7.68 2.70 24.01
C GLU A 238 -7.10 2.77 22.60
N ARG A 239 -6.31 1.76 22.19
CA ARG A 239 -5.81 1.62 20.83
C ARG A 239 -6.91 1.55 19.78
N ALA A 240 -7.96 0.77 20.06
CA ALA A 240 -9.09 0.63 19.16
C ALA A 240 -9.91 1.93 19.06
N GLN A 241 -10.17 2.58 20.19
CA GLN A 241 -10.84 3.88 20.26
C GLN A 241 -10.08 4.93 19.44
N GLU A 242 -8.77 5.01 19.62
CA GLU A 242 -7.93 5.96 18.88
C GLU A 242 -7.93 5.68 17.38
N ALA A 243 -7.83 4.40 16.97
CA ALA A 243 -7.83 4.03 15.55
C ALA A 243 -9.15 4.39 14.87
N ILE A 244 -10.28 4.11 15.52
CA ILE A 244 -11.61 4.45 15.02
C ILE A 244 -11.79 5.96 14.98
N ARG A 245 -11.43 6.68 16.05
CA ARG A 245 -11.48 8.15 16.11
C ARG A 245 -10.69 8.76 14.96
N ARG A 246 -9.48 8.26 14.69
CA ARG A 246 -8.64 8.75 13.59
C ARG A 246 -9.24 8.47 12.22
N ALA A 247 -9.87 7.31 12.03
CA ALA A 247 -10.56 6.96 10.80
C ALA A 247 -11.71 7.95 10.50
N TYR A 248 -12.53 8.28 11.50
CA TYR A 248 -13.60 9.27 11.35
C TYR A 248 -13.07 10.68 11.08
N GLN A 249 -12.01 11.12 11.78
CA GLN A 249 -11.36 12.40 11.47
C GLN A 249 -10.82 12.47 10.04
N THR A 250 -10.26 11.37 9.55
CA THR A 250 -9.75 11.27 8.18
C THR A 250 -10.89 11.43 7.15
N ILE A 251 -12.05 10.83 7.42
CA ILE A 251 -13.23 10.97 6.55
C ILE A 251 -13.79 12.39 6.61
N ASP A 252 -13.93 12.96 7.80
CA ASP A 252 -14.43 14.33 7.98
C ASP A 252 -13.57 15.32 7.18
N GLN A 253 -12.24 15.21 7.31
CA GLN A 253 -11.32 16.03 6.52
C GLN A 253 -11.45 15.77 5.02
N LEU A 254 -11.54 14.49 4.58
CA LEU A 254 -11.72 14.16 3.17
C LEU A 254 -13.00 14.79 2.60
N VAL A 255 -14.13 14.66 3.30
CA VAL A 255 -15.40 15.24 2.88
C VAL A 255 -15.30 16.76 2.83
N GLY A 256 -14.74 17.38 3.87
CA GLY A 256 -14.51 18.83 3.92
C GLY A 256 -13.69 19.34 2.74
N GLU A 257 -12.56 18.70 2.44
CA GLU A 257 -11.71 19.05 1.31
C GLU A 257 -12.40 18.85 -0.05
N LEU A 258 -13.18 17.78 -0.20
CA LEU A 258 -13.93 17.52 -1.44
C LEU A 258 -15.02 18.57 -1.66
N VAL A 259 -15.78 18.91 -0.62
CA VAL A 259 -16.83 19.94 -0.69
C VAL A 259 -16.20 21.29 -1.02
N GLU A 260 -15.18 21.70 -0.28
CA GLU A 260 -14.48 22.98 -0.48
C GLU A 260 -13.90 23.10 -1.90
N LYS A 261 -13.25 22.05 -2.42
CA LYS A 261 -12.50 22.12 -3.68
C LYS A 261 -13.32 21.77 -4.91
N CYS A 262 -14.43 21.05 -4.76
CA CYS A 262 -15.16 20.47 -5.90
C CYS A 262 -16.65 20.82 -5.97
N ALA A 263 -17.27 21.25 -4.87
CA ALA A 263 -18.69 21.58 -4.81
C ALA A 263 -18.93 23.10 -4.92
N SER A 264 -20.16 23.45 -5.28
CA SER A 264 -20.73 24.80 -5.27
C SER A 264 -22.12 24.74 -4.66
N GLU A 265 -22.79 25.88 -4.51
CA GLU A 265 -24.18 25.95 -4.03
C GLU A 265 -25.16 25.13 -4.87
N GLU A 266 -24.85 24.86 -6.14
CA GLU A 266 -25.68 24.05 -7.05
C GLU A 266 -25.32 22.56 -7.02
N THR A 267 -24.34 22.15 -6.20
CA THR A 267 -23.86 20.77 -6.15
C THR A 267 -24.58 19.97 -5.07
N VAL A 268 -25.23 18.87 -5.48
CA VAL A 268 -25.76 17.88 -4.53
C VAL A 268 -24.62 16.97 -4.07
N VAL A 269 -24.36 16.97 -2.76
CA VAL A 269 -23.37 16.09 -2.12
C VAL A 269 -24.10 15.00 -1.35
N VAL A 270 -23.77 13.74 -1.64
CA VAL A 270 -24.37 12.56 -0.99
C VAL A 270 -23.26 11.77 -0.30
N VAL A 271 -23.34 11.67 1.03
CA VAL A 271 -22.44 10.85 1.84
C VAL A 271 -23.24 9.67 2.38
N VAL A 272 -22.93 8.47 1.91
CA VAL A 272 -23.62 7.24 2.27
C VAL A 272 -22.62 6.11 2.49
N SER A 273 -23.03 5.11 3.26
CA SER A 273 -22.30 3.85 3.44
C SER A 273 -23.11 2.72 2.83
N ASP A 274 -22.44 1.72 2.26
CA ASP A 274 -23.08 0.50 1.76
C ASP A 274 -23.52 -0.43 2.90
N HIS A 275 -22.83 -0.38 4.04
CA HIS A 275 -23.23 -1.07 5.27
C HIS A 275 -22.64 -0.42 6.53
N GLY A 276 -23.05 -0.91 7.71
CA GLY A 276 -22.42 -0.62 9.00
C GLY A 276 -21.38 -1.68 9.38
N ALA A 277 -20.87 -1.61 10.62
CA ALA A 277 -19.96 -2.61 11.16
C ALA A 277 -20.49 -3.14 12.50
N VAL A 278 -20.29 -4.44 12.74
CA VAL A 278 -20.61 -5.10 14.01
C VAL A 278 -19.36 -5.83 14.49
N PRO A 279 -18.96 -5.71 15.76
CA PRO A 279 -17.79 -6.40 16.27
C PRO A 279 -17.96 -7.93 16.20
N ALA A 280 -16.90 -8.61 15.77
CA ALA A 280 -16.83 -10.07 15.74
C ALA A 280 -15.57 -10.55 16.46
N TRP A 281 -15.74 -11.36 17.51
CA TRP A 281 -14.64 -11.91 18.33
C TRP A 281 -14.75 -13.43 18.53
N LYS A 282 -15.73 -14.07 17.89
CA LYS A 282 -15.90 -15.52 17.86
C LYS A 282 -15.95 -15.99 16.41
N VAL A 283 -15.31 -17.12 16.14
CA VAL A 283 -15.36 -17.79 14.84
C VAL A 283 -16.10 -19.10 15.01
N VAL A 284 -17.08 -19.36 14.15
CA VAL A 284 -17.78 -20.64 14.08
C VAL A 284 -17.23 -21.42 12.90
N ASN A 285 -16.73 -22.63 13.15
CA ASN A 285 -16.27 -23.53 12.09
C ASN A 285 -17.47 -24.30 11.50
N VAL A 286 -18.13 -23.71 10.51
CA VAL A 286 -19.29 -24.31 9.83
C VAL A 286 -18.93 -25.64 9.16
N ALA A 287 -17.74 -25.71 8.54
CA ALA A 287 -17.28 -26.95 7.90
C ALA A 287 -17.18 -28.11 8.91
N ALA A 288 -16.65 -27.86 10.11
CA ALA A 288 -16.58 -28.87 11.15
C ALA A 288 -17.97 -29.35 11.61
N ALA A 289 -18.97 -28.45 11.68
CA ALA A 289 -20.34 -28.83 11.97
C ALA A 289 -20.94 -29.71 10.86
N LEU A 290 -20.76 -29.33 9.60
CA LEU A 290 -21.25 -30.11 8.45
C LEU A 290 -20.58 -31.48 8.34
N VAL A 291 -19.29 -31.59 8.66
CA VAL A 291 -18.59 -32.89 8.73
C VAL A 291 -19.17 -33.76 9.83
N ARG A 292 -19.45 -33.19 11.01
CA ARG A 292 -20.02 -33.92 12.14
C ARG A 292 -21.40 -34.51 11.81
N GLU A 293 -22.22 -33.75 11.08
CA GLU A 293 -23.55 -34.19 10.64
C GLU A 293 -23.52 -35.03 9.35
N GLY A 294 -22.33 -35.37 8.83
CA GLY A 294 -22.18 -36.19 7.62
C GLY A 294 -22.55 -35.49 6.30
N LEU A 295 -22.75 -34.17 6.32
CA LEU A 295 -23.13 -33.37 5.15
C LEU A 295 -21.93 -32.96 4.28
N LEU A 296 -20.75 -32.81 4.89
CA LEU A 296 -19.49 -32.50 4.20
C LEU A 296 -18.48 -33.61 4.42
N SER A 297 -17.86 -34.09 3.35
CA SER A 297 -16.87 -35.16 3.39
C SER A 297 -15.51 -34.71 2.87
N TYR A 298 -14.43 -35.22 3.48
CA TYR A 298 -13.06 -35.02 3.01
C TYR A 298 -12.39 -36.37 2.71
N ARG A 299 -11.47 -36.38 1.76
CA ARG A 299 -10.59 -37.51 1.45
C ARG A 299 -9.14 -37.04 1.43
N TRP A 300 -8.21 -37.94 1.74
CA TRP A 300 -6.78 -37.67 1.59
C TRP A 300 -6.39 -37.63 0.11
N ASP A 301 -5.61 -36.63 -0.31
CA ASP A 301 -4.97 -36.58 -1.62
C ASP A 301 -3.45 -36.66 -1.47
N SER A 302 -2.87 -37.80 -1.85
CA SER A 302 -1.44 -38.06 -1.68
C SER A 302 -0.57 -37.20 -2.59
N SER A 303 -1.07 -36.76 -3.74
CA SER A 303 -0.31 -35.91 -4.67
C SER A 303 -0.13 -34.48 -4.14
N LEU A 304 -1.12 -34.01 -3.38
CA LEU A 304 -1.12 -32.67 -2.78
C LEU A 304 -0.68 -32.68 -1.31
N GLY A 305 -0.54 -33.85 -0.69
CA GLY A 305 -0.18 -34.01 0.71
C GLY A 305 -1.17 -33.37 1.68
N LYS A 306 -2.47 -33.33 1.34
CA LYS A 306 -3.52 -32.70 2.15
C LYS A 306 -4.90 -33.34 1.95
N TYR A 307 -5.80 -33.11 2.90
CA TYR A 307 -7.22 -33.42 2.73
C TYR A 307 -7.88 -32.48 1.73
N VAL A 308 -8.70 -33.04 0.84
CA VAL A 308 -9.52 -32.33 -0.14
C VAL A 308 -10.98 -32.75 0.00
N VAL A 309 -11.92 -31.91 -0.41
CA VAL A 309 -13.36 -32.24 -0.36
C VAL A 309 -13.64 -33.47 -1.23
N ASP A 310 -14.35 -34.45 -0.68
CA ASP A 310 -14.89 -35.59 -1.41
C ASP A 310 -16.28 -35.24 -1.97
N TRP A 311 -16.30 -34.62 -3.14
CA TRP A 311 -17.53 -34.15 -3.77
C TRP A 311 -18.55 -35.24 -4.07
N ARG A 312 -18.14 -36.51 -4.16
CA ARG A 312 -19.08 -37.63 -4.40
C ARG A 312 -19.86 -38.04 -3.15
N LYS A 313 -19.46 -37.55 -1.97
CA LYS A 313 -20.09 -37.85 -0.67
C LYS A 313 -20.57 -36.60 0.06
N THR A 314 -20.22 -35.42 -0.44
CA THR A 314 -20.65 -34.14 0.13
C THR A 314 -22.05 -33.80 -0.38
N LEU A 315 -22.98 -33.59 0.56
CA LEU A 315 -24.36 -33.17 0.31
C LEU A 315 -24.48 -31.65 0.38
N ALA A 316 -23.80 -31.02 1.34
CA ALA A 316 -23.80 -29.57 1.53
C ALA A 316 -22.40 -29.04 1.90
N PHE A 317 -22.10 -27.83 1.46
CA PHE A 317 -20.80 -27.20 1.68
C PHE A 317 -20.94 -25.70 1.97
N PRO A 318 -20.08 -25.12 2.82
CA PRO A 318 -20.09 -23.69 3.07
C PRO A 318 -19.44 -22.95 1.89
N TYR A 319 -20.00 -21.81 1.50
CA TYR A 319 -19.36 -20.87 0.59
C TYR A 319 -18.94 -19.62 1.35
N TYR A 320 -17.85 -18.99 0.93
CA TYR A 320 -17.23 -17.91 1.70
C TYR A 320 -17.96 -16.58 1.53
N GLU A 321 -18.31 -16.19 0.30
CA GLU A 321 -18.97 -14.91 0.01
C GLU A 321 -19.95 -15.02 -1.17
N PRO A 322 -21.26 -14.83 -0.94
CA PRO A 322 -21.93 -14.68 0.35
C PRO A 322 -21.89 -15.96 1.21
N PRO A 323 -21.90 -15.84 2.56
CA PRO A 323 -21.78 -16.96 3.49
C PRO A 323 -23.07 -17.78 3.56
N TYR A 324 -23.28 -18.62 2.54
CA TYR A 324 -24.40 -19.56 2.48
C TYR A 324 -23.90 -21.01 2.62
N VAL A 325 -24.81 -21.89 3.02
CA VAL A 325 -24.63 -23.34 2.86
C VAL A 325 -25.26 -23.73 1.54
N TRP A 326 -24.43 -24.22 0.63
CA TRP A 326 -24.83 -24.64 -0.70
C TRP A 326 -25.09 -26.14 -0.72
N VAL A 327 -26.13 -26.54 -1.44
CA VAL A 327 -26.43 -27.94 -1.71
C VAL A 327 -25.63 -28.37 -2.94
N ASN A 328 -24.97 -29.53 -2.84
CA ASN A 328 -24.25 -30.17 -3.96
C ASN A 328 -25.25 -30.82 -4.93
N LEU A 329 -26.02 -29.96 -5.59
CA LEU A 329 -27.20 -30.31 -6.37
C LEU A 329 -26.84 -30.91 -7.73
N LYS A 330 -27.44 -32.05 -8.04
CA LYS A 330 -27.27 -32.76 -9.31
C LYS A 330 -27.75 -31.91 -10.49
N GLY A 331 -26.91 -31.78 -11.52
CA GLY A 331 -27.20 -31.00 -12.72
C GLY A 331 -26.88 -29.51 -12.62
N ARG A 332 -26.59 -28.99 -11.42
CA ARG A 332 -26.04 -27.64 -11.22
C ARG A 332 -24.54 -27.70 -10.94
N GLU A 333 -24.14 -28.51 -9.96
CA GLU A 333 -22.73 -28.66 -9.60
C GLU A 333 -22.06 -29.75 -10.44
N PRO A 334 -20.77 -29.60 -10.83
CA PRO A 334 -20.06 -30.59 -11.65
C PRO A 334 -20.05 -32.02 -11.07
N HIS A 335 -20.15 -32.12 -9.74
CA HIS A 335 -20.17 -33.38 -9.00
C HIS A 335 -21.40 -33.49 -8.09
N GLY A 336 -22.50 -32.86 -8.48
CA GLY A 336 -23.75 -32.84 -7.73
C GLY A 336 -24.31 -34.25 -7.49
N VAL A 337 -24.58 -34.57 -6.22
CA VAL A 337 -25.12 -35.87 -5.79
C VAL A 337 -26.52 -35.79 -5.20
N VAL A 338 -26.93 -34.61 -4.71
CA VAL A 338 -28.27 -34.40 -4.14
C VAL A 338 -29.28 -34.24 -5.26
N SER A 339 -30.37 -35.00 -5.22
CA SER A 339 -31.42 -34.90 -6.24
C SER A 339 -32.25 -33.62 -6.04
N PRO A 340 -32.81 -32.99 -7.10
CA PRO A 340 -33.68 -31.82 -6.92
C PRO A 340 -34.97 -32.06 -6.11
N SER A 341 -35.35 -33.32 -5.89
CA SER A 341 -36.54 -33.73 -5.13
C SER A 341 -36.25 -34.07 -3.66
N GLU A 342 -34.97 -34.14 -3.29
CA GLU A 342 -34.48 -34.30 -1.92
C GLU A 342 -34.25 -32.89 -1.33
#